data_AF-A0A6J4QQS9-F1
#
_entry.id   AF-A0A6J4QQS9-F1
#
_cell.length_a   1.000
_cell.length_b   1.000
_cell.length_c   1.000
_cell.angle_alpha   90.00
_cell.angle_beta   90.00
_cell.angle_gamma   90.00
#
_symmetry.space_group_name_H-M   'P 1'
#
loop_
_entity.id
_entity.type
_entity.pdbx_description
1 polymer ?
#
loop_
_entity_poly.entity_id
_entity_poly.type
_entity_poly.pdbx_seq_one_letter_code
_entity_poly.pdbx_strand_id
1 'polypeptide(L)' 'MNGQDRERLELERAGWERLEHEAEAVWRNSVSGLVYPQGIAISLLREGADPDVPLGPEGGA' A
#
# COMPACT_ATOMS: atom_id res chain seq x y z
N MET A 1 -10.55 -7.32 13.78
CA MET A 1 -9.74 -6.38 12.98
C MET A 1 -10.47 -6.17 11.67
N ASN A 2 -10.86 -4.93 11.36
CA ASN A 2 -11.46 -4.61 10.06
C ASN A 2 -10.37 -4.63 8.99
N GLY A 3 -10.74 -4.74 7.71
CA GLY A 3 -9.79 -4.72 6.58
C GLY A 3 -8.86 -3.49 6.64
N GLN A 4 -9.44 -2.31 6.93
CA GLN A 4 -8.69 -1.06 7.07
C GLN A 4 -7.65 -1.05 8.19
N ASP A 5 -7.93 -1.72 9.32
CA ASP A 5 -6.97 -1.83 10.43
C ASP A 5 -5.75 -2.67 10.03
N ARG A 6 -5.98 -3.72 9.21
CA ARG A 6 -4.92 -4.58 8.71
C ARG A 6 -4.05 -3.85 7.69
N GLU A 7 -4.66 -3.18 6.73
CA GLU A 7 -3.94 -2.44 5.67
C GLU A 7 -3.09 -1.31 6.27
N ARG A 8 -3.63 -0.61 7.26
CA ARG A 8 -2.88 0.37 8.05
C ARG A 8 -1.63 -0.25 8.68
N LEU A 9 -1.77 -1.40 9.33
CA LEU A 9 -0.64 -2.07 9.98
C LEU A 9 0.43 -2.52 8.97
N GLU A 10 0.01 -2.95 7.77
CA GLU A 10 0.95 -3.29 6.68
C GLU A 10 1.77 -2.07 6.26
N LEU A 11 1.12 -0.92 6.08
CA LEU A 11 1.79 0.34 5.74
C LEU A 11 2.75 0.80 6.84
N GLU A 12 2.32 0.76 8.11
CA GLU A 12 3.17 1.09 9.26
C GLU A 12 4.41 0.18 9.32
N ARG A 13 4.24 -1.14 9.10
CA ARG A 13 5.35 -2.10 9.09
C ARG A 13 6.30 -1.92 7.91
N ALA A 14 5.79 -1.44 6.79
CA ALA A 14 6.59 -1.07 5.62
C ALA A 14 7.27 0.31 5.76
N GLY A 15 7.10 0.98 6.91
CA GLY A 15 7.72 2.26 7.20
C GLY A 15 7.05 3.43 6.47
N TRP A 16 5.82 3.29 6.02
CA TRP A 16 5.04 4.41 5.51
C TRP A 16 4.54 5.26 6.67
N GLU A 17 4.58 6.58 6.50
CA GLU A 17 4.17 7.53 7.53
C GLU A 17 2.71 7.92 7.33
N ARG A 18 1.89 7.74 8.37
CA ARG A 18 0.50 8.20 8.34
C ARG A 18 0.44 9.70 8.60
N LEU A 19 -0.24 10.40 7.71
CA LEU A 19 -0.55 11.81 7.86
C LEU A 19 -2.06 11.96 8.01
N GLU A 20 -2.47 12.72 9.02
CA GLU A 20 -3.88 13.07 9.23
C GLU A 20 -4.18 14.31 8.39
N HIS A 21 -4.93 14.14 7.32
CA HIS A 21 -5.48 15.25 6.55
C HIS A 21 -6.94 15.47 6.97
N GLU A 22 -7.42 16.71 6.89
CA GLU A 22 -8.71 17.15 7.46
C GLU A 22 -9.95 16.33 7.02
N ALA A 23 -9.83 15.54 5.95
CA ALA A 23 -10.90 14.70 5.40
C ALA A 23 -10.60 13.19 5.40
N GLU A 24 -9.34 12.76 5.39
CA GLU A 24 -8.97 11.35 5.24
C GLU A 24 -7.54 11.04 5.70
N ALA A 25 -7.29 9.76 6.03
CA ALA A 25 -5.94 9.28 6.34
C ALA A 25 -5.15 9.08 5.04
N VAL A 26 -4.11 9.89 4.87
CA VAL A 26 -3.16 9.75 3.76
C VAL A 26 -1.82 9.23 4.28
N TRP A 27 -1.04 8.66 3.37
CA TRP A 27 0.16 7.90 3.69
C TRP A 27 1.31 8.37 2.83
N ARG A 28 2.42 8.72 3.48
CA ARG A 28 3.65 9.11 2.81
C ARG A 28 4.55 7.92 2.63
N ASN A 29 4.95 7.69 1.37
CA ASN A 29 5.96 6.70 1.04
C ASN A 29 7.34 7.23 1.45
N SER A 30 8.05 6.51 2.31
CA SER A 30 9.37 6.91 2.80
C SER A 30 10.48 6.84 1.73
N VAL A 31 10.26 6.11 0.64
CA VAL A 31 11.21 5.98 -0.47
C VAL A 31 11.08 7.13 -1.47
N SER A 32 9.86 7.39 -1.95
CA SER A 32 9.61 8.45 -2.94
C SER A 32 9.30 9.81 -2.33
N GLY A 33 8.94 9.86 -1.05
CA GLY A 33 8.51 11.07 -0.34
C GLY A 33 7.10 11.54 -0.70
N LEU A 34 6.41 10.85 -1.62
CA LEU A 34 5.08 11.19 -2.12
C LEU A 34 3.97 10.70 -1.18
N VAL A 35 2.81 11.35 -1.25
CA VAL A 35 1.65 11.09 -0.38
C VAL A 35 0.51 10.50 -1.19
N TYR A 36 -0.13 9.47 -0.65
CA TYR A 36 -1.20 8.72 -1.30
C TYR A 36 -2.34 8.40 -0.31
N PRO A 37 -3.59 8.31 -0.76
CA PRO A 37 -4.67 7.78 0.08
C PRO A 37 -4.42 6.31 0.41
N GLN A 38 -4.98 5.83 1.54
CA GLN A 38 -4.71 4.48 2.08
C GLN A 38 -4.86 3.34 1.05
N GLY A 39 -5.93 3.36 0.24
CA GLY A 39 -6.16 2.32 -0.76
C GLY A 39 -5.11 2.27 -1.89
N ILE A 40 -4.52 3.42 -2.23
CA ILE A 40 -3.46 3.50 -3.23
C ILE A 40 -2.11 3.12 -2.61
N ALA A 41 -1.85 3.61 -1.39
CA ALA A 41 -0.65 3.26 -0.64
C ALA A 41 -0.51 1.74 -0.45
N ILE A 42 -1.59 1.04 -0.07
CA ILE A 42 -1.55 -0.42 0.10
C ILE A 42 -1.35 -1.16 -1.22
N SER A 43 -1.92 -0.66 -2.32
CA SER A 43 -1.74 -1.24 -3.65
C SER A 43 -0.28 -1.12 -4.10
N LEU A 44 0.32 0.06 -3.91
CA LEU A 44 1.74 0.30 -4.21
C LEU A 44 2.67 -0.53 -3.33
N LEU A 45 2.34 -0.65 -2.03
CA LEU A 45 3.11 -1.49 -1.12
C LEU A 45 3.11 -2.95 -1.58
N ARG A 46 1.94 -3.48 -1.97
CA ARG A 46 1.81 -4.87 -2.43
C ARG A 46 2.50 -5.08 -3.77
N GLU A 47 2.29 -4.20 -4.74
CA GLU A 47 2.95 -4.26 -6.06
C GLU A 47 4.48 -4.19 -5.96
N GLY A 48 5.02 -3.37 -5.04
CA GLY A 48 6.46 -3.30 -4.77
C GLY A 48 7.00 -4.42 -3.88
N ALA A 49 6.13 -5.16 -3.18
CA ALA A 49 6.48 -6.30 -2.33
C ALA A 49 6.36 -7.65 -3.04
N ASP A 50 5.96 -7.66 -4.31
CA ASP A 50 6.03 -8.80 -5.21
C ASP A 50 7.36 -8.77 -6.00
N PRO A 51 8.47 -9.33 -5.49
CA PRO A 51 9.67 -9.52 -6.30
C PRO A 51 9.51 -10.63 -7.34
N ASP A 52 8.39 -11.37 -7.35
CA ASP A 52 8.15 -12.53 -8.21
C ASP A 52 6.66 -12.65 -8.59
N VAL A 53 6.15 -11.70 -9.36
CA VAL A 53 5.02 -12.00 -10.24
C VAL A 53 5.48 -11.68 -11.66
N PRO A 54 6.00 -12.66 -12.41
CA PRO A 54 5.92 -12.54 -13.85
C PRO A 54 4.42 -12.42 -14.17
N LEU A 55 4.05 -11.33 -14.84
CA LEU A 55 2.83 -11.26 -15.65
C LEU A 55 2.94 -12.32 -16.76
N GLY A 56 2.79 -13.60 -16.38
CA GLY A 56 2.59 -14.72 -17.30
C GLY A 56 1.11 -14.74 -17.68
N PRO A 57 0.78 -14.87 -18.97
CA PRO A 57 -0.58 -14.71 -19.45
C PRO A 57 -1.43 -15.91 -19.00
N GLU A 58 -2.70 -15.61 -18.73
CA GLU A 58 -3.86 -16.44 -19.10
C GLU A 58 -3.78 -17.93 -18.73
N GLY A 59 -4.41 -18.27 -17.61
CA GLY A 59 -4.78 -19.65 -17.31
C GLY A 59 -5.81 -20.15 -18.31
N GLY A 60 -5.34 -20.81 -19.37
CA GLY A 60 -6.09 -21.79 -20.13
C GLY A 60 -5.81 -23.20 -19.61
N ALA A 61 -6.87 -23.91 -19.19
CA ALA A 61 -7.14 -25.33 -19.41
C ALA A 61 -8.46 -25.71 -18.74
#